data_AF-H1KCA9-F1
#
_entry.id   AF-H1KCA9-F1
#
_cell.length_a   1.000
_cell.length_b   1.000
_cell.length_c   1.000
_cell.angle_alpha   90.00
_cell.angle_beta   90.00
_cell.angle_gamma   90.00
#
_symmetry.space_group_name_H-M   'P 1'
#
loop_
_entity.id
_entity.type
_entity.pdbx_description
1 polymer ?
#
loop_
_entity_poly.entity_id
_entity_poly.type
_entity_poly.pdbx_seq_one_letter_code
_entity_poly.pdbx_strand_id
1 'polypeptide(L)'
;MSTHFEQDVLPLFEQTRPAYLAHARRVAAELGRDGRRITIDEVRDAAPPPKGIDPRVMGAVLVRSDWVKVGYANSGRKTCHGRTVAIFRRREAQDGDR
;
A
#
# COMPACT_ATOMS: atom_id res chain seq x y z
N MET A 1 9.39 8.00 15.89
CA MET A 1 8.88 6.85 16.66
C MET A 1 8.37 5.82 15.68
N SER A 2 9.07 4.69 15.53
CA SER A 2 8.51 3.57 14.77
C SER A 2 7.39 2.93 15.58
N THR A 3 6.30 2.63 14.91
CA THR A 3 5.11 2.00 15.51
C THR A 3 5.36 0.52 15.76
N HIS A 4 4.66 -0.08 16.73
CA HIS A 4 4.68 -1.55 16.96
C HIS A 4 4.38 -2.35 15.68
N PHE A 5 3.61 -1.75 14.76
CA PHE A 5 3.36 -2.29 13.43
C PHE A 5 4.64 -2.42 12.58
N GLU A 6 5.52 -1.42 12.60
CA GLU A 6 6.76 -1.42 11.82
C GLU A 6 7.84 -2.34 12.42
N GLN A 7 7.84 -2.50 13.75
CA GLN A 7 8.86 -3.29 14.45
C GLN A 7 8.56 -4.79 14.47
N ASP A 8 7.29 -5.18 14.66
CA ASP A 8 6.95 -6.58 14.93
C ASP A 8 6.03 -7.19 13.86
N VAL A 9 5.04 -6.44 13.39
CA VAL A 9 4.03 -6.94 12.45
C VAL A 9 4.55 -6.98 11.02
N LEU A 10 5.22 -5.91 10.59
CA LEU A 10 5.73 -5.79 9.22
C LEU A 10 6.83 -6.82 8.91
N PRO A 11 7.84 -7.04 9.78
CA PRO A 11 8.87 -8.04 9.50
C PRO A 11 8.31 -9.47 9.47
N LEU A 12 7.37 -9.78 10.38
CA LEU A 12 6.71 -11.09 10.39
C LEU A 12 5.86 -11.31 9.13
N PHE A 13 5.20 -10.26 8.63
CA PHE A 13 4.42 -10.32 7.39
C PHE A 13 5.31 -10.45 6.16
N GLU A 14 6.44 -9.73 6.12
CA GLU A 14 7.45 -9.85 5.06
C GLU A 14 8.07 -11.25 5.01
N GLN A 15 8.31 -11.88 6.16
CA GLN A 15 8.87 -13.23 6.25
C GLN A 15 7.86 -14.32 5.87
N THR A 16 6.61 -14.22 6.35
CA THR A 16 5.63 -15.30 6.19
C THR A 16 4.87 -15.23 4.87
N ARG A 17 4.76 -14.05 4.24
CA ARG A 17 3.93 -13.83 3.04
C ARG A 17 4.61 -12.98 1.94
N PRO A 18 5.88 -13.27 1.59
CA PRO A 18 6.62 -12.48 0.60
C PRO A 18 5.95 -12.48 -0.78
N ALA A 19 5.34 -13.60 -1.18
CA ALA A 19 4.69 -13.73 -2.49
C ALA A 19 3.47 -12.80 -2.63
N TYR A 20 2.62 -12.72 -1.60
CA TYR A 20 1.47 -11.83 -1.61
C TYR A 20 1.91 -10.37 -1.62
N LEU A 21 2.88 -10.02 -0.78
CA LEU A 21 3.43 -8.66 -0.74
C LEU A 21 4.04 -8.25 -2.08
N ALA A 22 4.80 -9.13 -2.73
CA ALA A 22 5.36 -8.87 -4.04
C ALA A 22 4.27 -8.66 -5.10
N HIS A 23 3.21 -9.46 -5.06
CA HIS A 23 2.06 -9.30 -5.94
C HIS A 23 1.32 -7.98 -5.70
N ALA A 24 0.95 -7.67 -4.45
CA ALA A 24 0.27 -6.44 -4.10
C ALA A 24 1.10 -5.19 -4.43
N ARG A 25 2.43 -5.24 -4.24
CA ARG A 25 3.36 -4.18 -4.65
C ARG A 25 3.40 -3.99 -6.16
N ARG A 26 3.40 -5.07 -6.93
CA ARG A 26 3.35 -5.00 -8.41
C ARG A 26 2.05 -4.34 -8.87
N VAL A 27 0.92 -4.77 -8.32
CA VAL A 27 -0.40 -4.20 -8.62
C VAL A 27 -0.45 -2.71 -8.25
N ALA A 28 0.08 -2.33 -7.08
CA ALA A 28 0.19 -0.92 -6.72
C ALA A 28 1.02 -0.13 -7.73
N ALA A 29 2.19 -0.64 -8.15
CA ALA A 29 3.04 0.01 -9.13
C ALA A 29 2.38 0.16 -10.51
N GLU A 30 1.53 -0.80 -10.91
CA GLU A 30 0.72 -0.75 -12.13
C GLU A 30 -0.39 0.30 -12.05
N LEU A 31 -1.13 0.34 -10.93
CA LEU A 31 -2.19 1.32 -10.72
C LEU A 31 -1.67 2.76 -10.64
N GLY A 32 -0.47 2.96 -10.08
CA GLY A 32 0.17 4.27 -9.98
C GLY A 32 1.13 4.63 -11.11
N ARG A 33 1.08 3.94 -12.26
CA ARG A 33 1.82 4.35 -13.47
C ARG A 33 1.43 5.76 -13.89
N ASP A 34 2.32 6.40 -14.64
CA ASP A 34 2.11 7.75 -15.21
C ASP A 34 1.77 8.82 -14.15
N GLY A 35 2.28 8.64 -12.93
CA GLY A 35 2.04 9.57 -11.82
C GLY A 35 0.61 9.53 -11.27
N ARG A 36 -0.19 8.51 -11.62
CA ARG A 36 -1.55 8.35 -11.09
C ARG A 36 -1.53 8.24 -9.57
N ARG A 37 -2.49 8.95 -8.96
CA ARG A 37 -2.75 8.90 -7.52
C ARG A 37 -3.60 7.68 -7.21
N ILE A 38 -3.19 6.91 -6.22
CA ILE A 38 -3.88 5.70 -5.80
C ILE A 38 -4.08 5.67 -4.28
N THR A 39 -5.08 4.93 -3.84
CA THR A 39 -5.35 4.62 -2.44
C THR A 39 -5.12 3.15 -2.16
N ILE A 40 -5.00 2.80 -0.87
CA ILE A 40 -4.89 1.38 -0.50
C ILE A 40 -6.17 0.58 -0.79
N ASP A 41 -7.30 1.27 -0.96
CA ASP A 41 -8.56 0.64 -1.33
C ASP A 41 -8.52 0.14 -2.78
N GLU A 42 -7.99 0.93 -3.71
CA GLU A 42 -7.81 0.49 -5.11
C GLU A 42 -6.85 -0.71 -5.21
N VAL A 43 -5.77 -0.71 -4.43
CA VAL A 43 -4.84 -1.85 -4.37
C VAL A 43 -5.54 -3.08 -3.79
N ARG A 44 -6.39 -2.91 -2.77
CA ARG A 44 -7.14 -4.02 -2.16
C ARG A 44 -8.19 -4.59 -3.10
N ASP A 45 -8.85 -3.75 -3.89
CA ASP A 45 -9.86 -4.21 -4.83
C ASP A 45 -9.22 -5.01 -5.98
N ALA A 46 -8.02 -4.60 -6.41
CA ALA A 46 -7.26 -5.31 -7.44
C ALA A 46 -6.48 -6.54 -6.92
N ALA A 47 -5.97 -6.48 -5.70
CA ALA A 47 -5.22 -7.54 -5.02
C ALA A 47 -5.77 -7.74 -3.60
N PRO A 48 -6.92 -8.44 -3.45
CA PRO A 48 -7.51 -8.65 -2.14
C PRO A 48 -6.63 -9.57 -1.28
N PRO A 49 -6.51 -9.29 0.03
CA PRO A 49 -5.74 -10.15 0.92
C PRO A 49 -6.36 -11.55 1.00
N PRO A 50 -5.55 -12.62 0.95
CA PRO A 50 -5.98 -13.99 1.18
C PRO A 50 -6.81 -14.14 2.46
N LYS A 51 -7.74 -15.10 2.46
CA LYS A 51 -8.57 -15.41 3.63
C LYS A 51 -7.67 -15.72 4.84
N GLY A 52 -7.94 -15.05 5.96
CA GLY A 52 -7.16 -15.19 7.20
C GLY A 52 -6.03 -14.18 7.38
N ILE A 53 -5.83 -13.26 6.43
CA ILE A 53 -4.88 -12.14 6.59
C ILE A 53 -5.63 -10.91 7.10
N ASP A 54 -5.09 -10.26 8.14
CA ASP A 54 -5.64 -9.00 8.64
C ASP A 54 -5.47 -7.92 7.55
N PRO A 55 -6.54 -7.31 7.03
CA PRO A 55 -6.45 -6.29 5.98
C PRO A 55 -5.68 -5.03 6.39
N ARG A 56 -5.38 -4.81 7.68
CA ARG A 56 -4.54 -3.70 8.16
C ARG A 56 -3.10 -3.81 7.68
N VAL A 57 -2.61 -5.01 7.37
CA VAL A 57 -1.27 -5.20 6.80
C VAL A 57 -1.11 -4.59 5.41
N MET A 58 -2.23 -4.32 4.72
CA MET A 58 -2.22 -3.68 3.41
C MET A 58 -1.59 -2.29 3.43
N GLY A 59 -1.70 -1.57 4.55
CA GLY A 59 -1.06 -0.26 4.69
C GLY A 59 0.44 -0.31 4.39
N ALA A 60 1.10 -1.43 4.69
CA ALA A 60 2.52 -1.64 4.42
C ALA A 60 2.90 -1.70 2.93
N VAL A 61 1.94 -1.97 2.04
CA VAL A 61 2.20 -2.04 0.59
C VAL A 61 2.69 -0.70 0.05
N LEU A 62 2.20 0.41 0.61
CA LEU A 62 2.49 1.78 0.17
C LEU A 62 3.40 2.56 1.14
N VAL A 63 3.98 1.90 2.15
CA VAL A 63 4.84 2.53 3.17
C VAL A 63 6.32 2.65 2.71
N ARG A 64 6.73 1.99 1.62
CA ARG A 64 8.10 2.09 1.11
C ARG A 64 8.40 3.45 0.44
N SER A 65 9.70 3.76 0.33
CA SER A 65 10.29 5.00 -0.24
C SER A 65 9.75 5.43 -1.60
N ASP A 66 9.20 4.49 -2.37
CA ASP A 66 8.78 4.68 -3.75
C ASP A 66 7.42 5.38 -3.85
N TRP A 67 6.75 5.61 -2.73
CA TRP A 67 5.45 6.28 -2.65
C TRP A 67 5.53 7.51 -1.77
N VAL A 68 4.93 8.60 -2.24
CA VAL A 68 4.73 9.82 -1.46
C VAL A 68 3.26 9.93 -1.13
N LYS A 69 2.97 10.07 0.17
CA LYS A 69 1.64 10.46 0.62
C LYS A 69 1.39 11.90 0.18
N VAL A 70 0.39 12.10 -0.68
CA VAL A 70 0.05 13.40 -1.28
C VAL A 70 -1.25 13.99 -0.73
N GLY A 71 -1.97 13.24 0.10
CA GLY A 71 -3.19 13.73 0.72
C GLY A 71 -4.01 12.62 1.35
N TYR A 72 -5.29 12.92 1.55
CA TYR A 72 -6.27 12.05 2.14
C TYR A 72 -7.56 12.09 1.32
N ALA A 73 -8.23 10.94 1.20
CA ALA A 73 -9.55 10.80 0.60
C ALA A 73 -10.46 10.00 1.54
N ASN A 74 -11.76 10.15 1.40
CA ASN A 74 -12.71 9.26 2.05
C ASN A 74 -12.68 7.90 1.36
N SER A 75 -12.63 6.81 2.14
CA SER A 75 -12.71 5.44 1.61
C SER A 75 -14.00 5.28 0.80
N GLY A 76 -13.88 4.81 -0.44
CA GLY A 76 -15.02 4.46 -1.28
C GLY A 76 -15.75 3.18 -0.84
N ARG A 77 -15.18 2.45 0.13
CA ARG A 77 -15.76 1.18 0.60
C ARG A 77 -16.95 1.44 1.51
N LYS A 78 -18.10 0.86 1.14
CA LYS A 78 -19.35 0.90 1.93
C LYS A 78 -19.17 0.38 3.37
N THR A 79 -18.26 -0.57 3.59
CA THR A 79 -17.97 -1.16 4.92
C THR A 79 -17.14 -0.27 5.83
N CYS A 80 -16.57 0.83 5.32
CA CYS A 80 -15.60 1.64 6.06
C CYS A 80 -16.16 2.97 6.56
N HIS A 81 -17.48 3.21 6.48
CA HIS A 81 -18.15 4.40 7.01
C HIS A 81 -17.47 5.73 6.60
N GLY A 82 -16.89 5.79 5.40
CA GLY A 82 -16.17 6.97 4.92
C GLY A 82 -14.85 7.27 5.65
N ARG A 83 -14.24 6.30 6.35
CA ARG A 83 -12.93 6.46 7.00
C ARG A 83 -11.92 7.07 6.03
N THR A 84 -11.21 8.07 6.52
CA THR A 84 -10.14 8.73 5.78
C THR A 84 -9.01 7.75 5.47
N VAL A 85 -8.71 7.58 4.18
CA VAL A 85 -7.56 6.82 3.66
C VAL A 85 -6.55 7.77 3.04
N ALA A 86 -5.27 7.42 3.15
CA ALA A 86 -4.21 8.19 2.53
C ALA A 86 -4.19 7.97 1.00
N ILE A 87 -3.93 9.05 0.27
CA ILE A 87 -3.64 9.02 -1.17
C ILE A 87 -2.13 9.02 -1.34
N PHE A 88 -1.65 8.12 -2.19
CA PHE A 88 -0.25 7.98 -2.54
C PHE A 88 -0.03 8.25 -4.03
N ARG A 89 1.11 8.84 -4.36
CA ARG A 89 1.63 8.97 -5.71
C ARG A 89 3.01 8.31 -5.74
N ARG A 90 3.30 7.56 -6.80
CA ARG A 90 4.64 7.00 -6.98
C ARG A 90 5.64 8.16 -7.08
N ARG A 91 6.78 8.10 -6.39
CA ARG A 91 7.91 8.97 -6.72
C ARG A 91 8.25 8.64 -8.15
N GLU A 92 8.39 9.66 -8.99
CA GLU A 92 9.15 9.49 -10.21
C GLU A 92 10.44 8.82 -9.78
N ALA A 93 10.73 7.65 -10.35
CA ALA A 93 12.07 7.11 -10.20
C ALA A 93 12.96 8.26 -10.64
N GLN A 94 13.79 8.79 -9.74
CA GLN A 94 15.01 9.37 -10.22
C GLN A 94 15.69 8.18 -10.88
N ASP A 95 15.46 8.02 -12.18
CA ASP A 95 16.36 7.29 -13.04
C ASP A 95 17.67 8.03 -12.86
N GLY A 96 18.47 7.49 -11.94
CA GLY A 96 19.84 7.91 -11.70
C GLY A 96 20.61 7.56 -12.96
N ASP A 97 20.51 8.44 -13.95
CA ASP A 97 21.61 8.81 -14.81
C ASP A 97 22.76 9.23 -13.89
N ARG A 98 23.73 8.32 -13.68
CA ARG A 98 25.17 8.51 -13.94
C ARG A 98 26.06 7.57 -13.14
#